data_AF-A0A4P5VK98-F1
#
_entry.id   AF-A0A4P5VK98-F1
#
_cell.length_a   1.000
_cell.length_b   1.000
_cell.length_c   1.000
_cell.angle_alpha   90.00
_cell.angle_beta   90.00
_cell.angle_gamma   90.00
#
_symmetry.space_group_name_H-M   'P 1'
#
loop_
_entity.id
_entity.type
_entity.pdbx_description
1 polymer ?
#
loop_
_entity_poly.entity_id
_entity_poly.type
_entity_poly.pdbx_seq_one_letter_code
_entity_poly.pdbx_strand_id
1 'polypeptide(L)'
;MTHPWHLLLLALAGLAGGLLALGTGIPAAPLAGALIGAALVSFSGRVEPAQWPHGTRTILEIAIGTVIGSGLTAAALGELRQLWRPALLITLSLVLTGLVVGLWCSRLLGIDPVVALLGAAPGGISGMSLVGAEFGVGAAVAALHAVRLITVLLVLPLVVKLVLPAGGHGPSG
;
A
#
# COMPACT_ATOMS: atom_id res chain seq x y z
N MET A 1 -10.91 -2.66 -25.64
CA MET A 1 -11.00 -1.21 -25.30
C MET A 1 -11.93 -1.14 -24.11
N THR A 2 -11.44 -0.78 -22.93
CA THR A 2 -12.29 -0.74 -21.73
C THR A 2 -13.37 0.31 -21.92
N HIS A 3 -14.64 -0.08 -21.80
CA HIS A 3 -15.73 0.87 -21.91
C HIS A 3 -15.64 1.91 -20.78
N PRO A 4 -15.93 3.20 -21.05
CA PRO A 4 -15.76 4.28 -20.06
C PRO A 4 -16.59 4.09 -18.78
N TRP A 5 -17.69 3.31 -18.85
CA TRP A 5 -18.50 2.99 -17.68
C TRP A 5 -17.77 2.11 -16.66
N HIS A 6 -16.82 1.26 -17.08
CA HIS A 6 -15.99 0.46 -16.17
C HIS A 6 -15.15 1.32 -15.23
N LEU A 7 -14.51 2.35 -15.79
CA LEU A 7 -13.70 3.30 -15.04
C LEU A 7 -14.56 4.11 -14.07
N LEU A 8 -15.74 4.54 -14.53
CA LEU A 8 -16.69 5.26 -13.68
C LEU A 8 -17.16 4.40 -12.50
N LEU A 9 -17.50 3.14 -12.73
CA LEU A 9 -17.90 2.24 -11.64
C LEU A 9 -16.79 1.98 -10.64
N LEU A 10 -15.56 1.75 -11.10
CA LEU A 10 -14.41 1.57 -10.20
C LEU A 10 -14.14 2.84 -9.39
N ALA A 11 -14.20 4.01 -10.03
CA ALA A 11 -14.03 5.29 -9.35
C ALA A 11 -15.14 5.54 -8.32
N LEU A 12 -16.40 5.26 -8.65
CA LEU A 12 -17.54 5.41 -7.73
C LEU A 12 -17.47 4.42 -6.57
N ALA A 13 -17.08 3.17 -6.83
CA ALA A 13 -16.93 2.16 -5.79
C ALA A 13 -15.76 2.49 -4.85
N GLY A 14 -14.63 2.95 -5.41
CA GLY A 14 -13.51 3.46 -4.63
C GLY A 14 -13.88 4.69 -3.81
N LEU A 15 -14.60 5.64 -4.40
CA LEU A 15 -15.09 6.84 -3.71
C LEU A 15 -16.04 6.46 -2.56
N ALA A 16 -17.03 5.62 -2.82
CA ALA A 16 -17.98 5.15 -1.81
C ALA A 16 -17.25 4.42 -0.67
N GLY A 17 -16.37 3.46 -0.99
CA GLY A 17 -15.58 2.74 0.01
C GLY A 17 -14.70 3.66 0.84
N GLY A 18 -14.04 4.63 0.21
CA GLY A 18 -13.19 5.61 0.90
C GLY A 18 -13.99 6.56 1.80
N LEU A 19 -15.14 7.06 1.33
CA LEU A 19 -16.01 7.93 2.11
C LEU A 19 -16.63 7.20 3.31
N LEU A 20 -17.08 5.96 3.12
CA LEU A 20 -17.59 5.11 4.21
C LEU A 20 -16.50 4.87 5.27
N ALA A 21 -15.24 4.74 4.84
CA ALA A 21 -14.12 4.50 5.74
C ALA A 21 -13.71 5.74 6.57
N LEU A 22 -14.07 6.97 6.16
CA LEU A 22 -13.75 8.20 6.91
C LEU A 22 -14.29 8.18 8.35
N GLY A 23 -15.45 7.56 8.56
CA GLY A 23 -16.09 7.49 9.88
C GLY A 23 -15.45 6.49 10.86
N THR A 24 -14.45 5.73 10.43
CA THR A 24 -13.91 4.59 11.23
C THR A 24 -12.82 4.99 12.23
N GLY A 25 -12.22 6.18 12.10
CA GLY A 25 -11.11 6.63 12.94
C GLY A 25 -9.79 5.87 12.72
N ILE A 26 -9.72 4.97 11.73
CA ILE A 26 -8.52 4.21 11.40
C ILE A 26 -7.55 5.10 10.58
N PRO A 27 -6.25 5.12 10.90
CA PRO A 27 -5.26 5.83 10.08
C PRO A 27 -5.29 5.34 8.63
N ALA A 28 -5.33 6.27 7.67
CA ALA A 28 -5.44 6.00 6.25
C ALA A 28 -6.64 5.12 5.83
N ALA A 29 -7.73 5.12 6.63
CA ALA A 29 -8.97 4.41 6.29
C ALA A 29 -9.52 4.72 4.89
N PRO A 30 -9.49 5.97 4.37
CA PRO A 30 -10.02 6.24 3.04
C PRO A 30 -9.28 5.50 1.93
N LEU A 31 -7.97 5.31 2.08
CA LEU A 31 -7.16 4.56 1.11
C LEU A 31 -7.53 3.08 1.13
N ALA A 32 -7.64 2.47 2.32
CA ALA A 32 -8.06 1.09 2.47
C ALA A 32 -9.48 0.87 1.93
N GLY A 33 -10.42 1.75 2.30
CA GLY A 33 -11.80 1.72 1.85
C GLY A 33 -11.92 1.85 0.34
N ALA A 34 -11.15 2.75 -0.29
CA ALA A 34 -11.15 2.90 -1.73
C ALA A 34 -10.60 1.67 -2.45
N LEU A 35 -9.53 1.05 -1.93
CA LEU A 35 -8.98 -0.19 -2.47
C LEU A 35 -9.96 -1.35 -2.35
N ILE A 36 -10.60 -1.51 -1.19
CA ILE A 36 -11.60 -2.57 -0.97
C ILE A 36 -12.80 -2.35 -1.90
N GLY A 37 -13.33 -1.12 -1.99
CA GLY A 37 -14.45 -0.80 -2.86
C GLY A 37 -14.16 -1.10 -4.33
N ALA A 38 -13.01 -0.66 -4.83
CA ALA A 38 -12.58 -0.96 -6.20
C ALA A 38 -12.33 -2.47 -6.41
N ALA A 39 -11.69 -3.15 -5.46
CA ALA A 39 -11.40 -4.57 -5.53
C ALA A 39 -12.67 -5.42 -5.57
N LEU A 40 -13.70 -5.09 -4.78
CA LEU A 40 -14.98 -5.79 -4.80
C LEU A 40 -15.66 -5.71 -6.18
N VAL A 41 -15.61 -4.55 -6.82
CA VAL A 41 -16.14 -4.39 -8.19
C VAL A 41 -15.27 -5.14 -9.20
N SER A 42 -13.94 -5.07 -9.10
CA SER A 42 -13.05 -5.83 -9.97
C SER A 42 -13.23 -7.35 -9.84
N PHE A 43 -13.44 -7.87 -8.62
CA PHE A 43 -13.66 -9.30 -8.36
C PHE A 43 -15.04 -9.78 -8.77
N SER A 44 -16.00 -8.88 -8.97
CA SER A 44 -17.34 -9.26 -9.44
C SER A 44 -17.34 -9.86 -10.86
N GLY A 45 -16.22 -9.76 -11.60
CA GLY A 45 -16.11 -10.23 -12.98
C GLY A 45 -16.91 -9.41 -14.00
N ARG A 46 -17.62 -8.39 -13.54
CA ARG A 46 -18.46 -7.50 -14.39
C ARG A 46 -17.67 -6.39 -15.07
N VAL A 47 -16.40 -6.22 -14.70
CA VAL A 47 -15.55 -5.13 -15.14
C VAL A 47 -14.25 -5.74 -15.65
N GLU A 48 -13.93 -5.48 -16.92
CA GLU A 48 -12.63 -5.85 -17.48
C GLU A 48 -11.49 -5.10 -16.79
N PRO A 49 -10.24 -5.62 -16.80
CA PRO A 49 -9.08 -4.92 -16.27
C PRO A 49 -9.01 -3.48 -16.80
N ALA A 50 -9.27 -2.53 -15.91
CA ALA A 50 -9.47 -1.15 -16.31
C ALA A 50 -8.15 -0.52 -16.78
N GLN A 51 -8.15 -0.06 -18.03
CA GLN A 51 -7.03 0.67 -18.61
C GLN A 51 -7.27 2.17 -18.38
N TRP A 52 -6.62 2.70 -17.36
CA TRP A 52 -6.64 4.13 -17.10
C TRP A 52 -5.95 4.89 -18.25
N PRO A 53 -6.38 6.13 -18.56
CA PRO A 53 -5.69 6.96 -19.54
C PRO A 53 -4.19 7.06 -19.23
N HIS A 54 -3.39 7.10 -20.29
CA HIS A 54 -1.94 7.20 -20.15
C HIS A 54 -1.58 8.45 -19.32
N GLY A 55 -0.71 8.28 -18.31
CA GLY A 55 -0.28 9.36 -17.42
C GLY A 55 -1.14 9.59 -16.18
N THR A 56 -2.35 9.01 -16.06
CA THR A 56 -3.17 9.16 -14.83
C THR A 56 -2.41 8.69 -13.60
N ARG A 57 -1.77 7.51 -13.68
CA ARG A 57 -0.96 6.95 -12.61
C ARG A 57 0.19 7.89 -12.22
N THR A 58 0.92 8.40 -13.21
CA THR A 58 2.04 9.31 -13.01
C THR A 58 1.61 10.60 -12.32
N ILE A 59 0.49 11.19 -12.73
CA ILE A 59 -0.06 12.40 -12.10
C ILE A 59 -0.42 12.13 -10.63
N LEU A 60 -1.07 11.00 -10.34
CA LEU A 60 -1.42 10.62 -8.97
C LEU A 60 -0.19 10.35 -8.11
N GLU A 61 0.84 9.70 -8.65
CA GLU A 61 2.11 9.46 -7.95
C GLU A 61 2.86 10.76 -7.65
N ILE A 62 2.90 11.69 -8.61
CA ILE A 62 3.48 13.03 -8.40
C ILE A 62 2.70 13.76 -7.30
N ALA A 63 1.36 13.72 -7.33
CA ALA A 63 0.53 14.36 -6.32
C ALA A 63 0.76 13.74 -4.92
N ILE A 64 0.75 12.41 -4.80
CA ILE A 64 1.04 11.71 -3.55
C ILE A 64 2.44 12.04 -3.06
N GLY A 65 3.45 12.00 -3.93
CA GLY A 65 4.82 12.36 -3.60
C GLY A 65 4.96 13.81 -3.15
N THR A 66 4.22 14.73 -3.76
CA THR A 66 4.20 16.15 -3.38
C THR A 66 3.57 16.34 -2.00
N VAL A 67 2.47 15.64 -1.70
CA VAL A 67 1.81 15.68 -0.38
C VAL A 67 2.68 15.07 0.71
N ILE A 68 3.35 13.95 0.44
CA ILE A 68 4.28 13.33 1.40
C ILE A 68 5.51 14.25 1.58
N GLY A 69 6.06 14.76 0.48
CA GLY A 69 7.25 15.59 0.47
C GLY A 69 7.06 16.96 1.13
N SER A 70 5.86 17.55 1.07
CA SER A 70 5.58 18.83 1.74
C SER A 70 5.66 18.73 3.27
N GLY A 71 5.57 17.51 3.83
CA GLY A 71 5.81 17.25 5.25
C GLY A 71 7.30 17.22 5.66
N LEU A 72 8.23 17.13 4.70
CA LEU A 72 9.68 17.10 4.94
C LEU A 72 10.22 18.51 5.21
N THR A 73 9.83 19.07 6.34
CA THR A 73 10.27 20.40 6.81
C THR A 73 11.70 20.36 7.38
N ALA A 74 12.29 21.54 7.61
CA ALA A 74 13.60 21.64 8.27
C ALA A 74 13.61 20.99 9.68
N ALA A 75 12.48 21.06 10.41
CA ALA A 75 12.31 20.39 11.69
C ALA A 75 12.35 18.86 11.53
N ALA A 76 11.60 18.32 10.55
CA ALA A 76 11.60 16.89 10.24
C ALA A 76 13.00 16.39 9.84
N LEU A 77 13.79 17.21 9.13
CA LEU A 77 15.18 16.87 8.80
C LEU A 77 16.08 16.80 10.04
N GLY A 78 15.85 17.69 11.02
CA GLY A 78 16.52 17.66 12.32
C GLY A 78 16.24 16.36 13.09
N GLU A 79 14.97 15.94 13.13
CA GLU A 79 14.56 14.66 13.73
C GLU A 79 15.13 13.46 12.97
N LEU A 80 15.12 13.50 11.63
CA LEU A 80 15.69 12.44 10.80
C LEU A 80 17.18 12.25 11.07
N ARG A 81 17.93 13.31 11.38
CA ARG A 81 19.34 13.23 11.79
C ARG A 81 19.54 12.56 13.14
N GLN A 82 18.51 12.48 13.98
CA GLN A 82 18.55 11.66 15.21
C GLN A 82 18.09 10.22 14.92
N LEU A 83 17.15 10.07 13.98
CA LEU A 83 16.51 8.80 13.63
C LEU A 83 17.20 8.02 12.49
N TRP A 84 18.29 8.51 11.89
CA TRP A 84 18.90 7.83 10.73
C TRP A 84 19.39 6.41 11.06
N ARG A 85 19.91 6.18 12.28
CA ARG A 85 20.35 4.86 12.73
C ARG A 85 19.18 3.88 12.80
N PRO A 86 18.09 4.15 13.56
CA PRO A 86 16.94 3.26 13.56
C PRO A 86 16.30 3.15 12.18
N ALA A 87 16.21 4.22 11.39
CA ALA A 87 15.66 4.17 10.03
C ALA A 87 16.44 3.22 9.13
N LEU A 88 17.77 3.26 9.17
CA LEU A 88 18.63 2.34 8.41
C LEU A 88 18.45 0.89 8.87
N LEU A 89 18.44 0.66 10.19
CA LEU A 89 18.25 -0.68 10.76
C LEU A 89 16.87 -1.26 10.39
N ILE A 90 15.81 -0.47 10.49
CA ILE A 90 14.45 -0.88 10.10
C ILE A 90 14.40 -1.21 8.62
N THR A 91 14.95 -0.34 7.77
CA THR A 91 14.96 -0.54 6.32
C THR A 91 15.70 -1.81 5.93
N LEU A 92 16.91 -2.00 6.46
CA LEU A 92 17.70 -3.20 6.20
C LEU A 92 17.00 -4.46 6.71
N SER A 93 16.41 -4.40 7.90
CA SER A 93 15.65 -5.52 8.48
C SER A 93 14.44 -5.88 7.63
N LEU A 94 13.70 -4.89 7.14
CA LEU A 94 12.55 -5.11 6.25
C LEU A 94 12.98 -5.73 4.92
N VAL A 95 14.07 -5.27 4.31
CA VAL A 95 14.59 -5.83 3.06
C VAL A 95 15.04 -7.27 3.26
N LEU A 96 15.85 -7.55 4.30
CA LEU A 96 16.32 -8.90 4.59
C LEU A 96 15.17 -9.85 4.92
N THR A 97 14.24 -9.42 5.77
CA THR A 97 13.07 -10.24 6.12
C THR A 97 12.19 -10.47 4.90
N GLY A 98 11.97 -9.45 4.06
CA GLY A 98 11.23 -9.58 2.80
C GLY A 98 11.88 -10.60 1.85
N LEU A 99 13.22 -10.58 1.73
CA LEU A 99 13.97 -11.56 0.94
C LEU A 99 13.79 -12.98 1.48
N VAL A 100 13.98 -13.16 2.80
CA VAL A 100 13.84 -14.47 3.46
C VAL A 100 12.41 -15.01 3.33
N VAL A 101 11.41 -14.20 3.67
CA VAL A 101 9.99 -14.58 3.59
C VAL A 101 9.59 -14.84 2.14
N GLY A 102 10.03 -14.02 1.19
CA GLY A 102 9.73 -14.21 -0.23
C GLY A 102 10.28 -15.54 -0.77
N LEU A 103 11.56 -15.83 -0.52
CA LEU A 103 12.18 -17.10 -0.92
C LEU A 103 11.52 -18.30 -0.22
N TRP A 104 11.19 -18.14 1.06
CA TRP A 104 10.57 -19.22 1.82
C TRP A 104 9.14 -19.50 1.33
N CYS A 105 8.33 -18.47 1.12
CA CYS A 105 7.00 -18.59 0.52
C CYS A 105 7.04 -19.20 -0.87
N SER A 106 8.00 -18.81 -1.72
CA SER A 106 8.16 -19.43 -3.05
C SER A 106 8.39 -20.94 -2.94
N ARG A 107 9.25 -21.38 -2.02
CA ARG A 107 9.50 -22.80 -1.81
C ARG A 107 8.35 -23.57 -1.17
N LEU A 108 7.65 -22.96 -0.22
CA LEU A 108 6.54 -23.59 0.49
C LEU A 108 5.27 -23.69 -0.36
N LEU A 109 4.96 -22.63 -1.12
CA LEU A 109 3.72 -22.50 -1.87
C LEU A 109 3.87 -22.81 -3.37
N GLY A 110 5.10 -23.04 -3.84
CA GLY A 110 5.38 -23.35 -5.25
C GLY A 110 5.09 -22.19 -6.21
N ILE A 111 5.06 -20.95 -5.71
CA ILE A 111 4.83 -19.75 -6.52
C ILE A 111 6.15 -19.22 -7.11
N ASP A 112 6.03 -18.50 -8.23
CA ASP A 112 7.17 -17.90 -8.92
C ASP A 112 8.04 -17.07 -7.95
N PRO A 113 9.37 -17.30 -7.91
CA PRO A 113 10.28 -16.58 -7.02
C PRO A 113 10.22 -15.06 -7.19
N VAL A 114 10.08 -14.55 -8.42
CA VAL A 114 9.97 -13.11 -8.70
C VAL A 114 8.69 -12.55 -8.10
N VAL A 115 7.56 -13.24 -8.23
CA VAL A 115 6.30 -12.85 -7.58
C VAL A 115 6.43 -12.81 -6.07
N ALA A 116 7.01 -13.86 -5.48
CA ALA A 116 7.14 -13.98 -4.03
C ALA A 116 8.10 -12.94 -3.45
N LEU A 117 9.25 -12.72 -4.11
CA LEU A 117 10.25 -11.74 -3.72
C LEU A 117 9.72 -10.32 -3.85
N LEU A 118 9.21 -9.95 -5.02
CA LEU A 118 8.67 -8.61 -5.25
C LEU A 118 7.42 -8.36 -4.40
N GLY A 119 6.59 -9.38 -4.14
CA GLY A 119 5.42 -9.28 -3.28
C GLY A 119 5.77 -9.11 -1.79
N ALA A 120 6.80 -9.79 -1.31
CA ALA A 120 7.26 -9.72 0.08
C ALA A 120 8.13 -8.48 0.36
N ALA A 121 8.85 -7.96 -0.64
CA ALA A 121 9.71 -6.80 -0.49
C ALA A 121 8.93 -5.56 -0.04
N PRO A 122 9.46 -4.78 0.92
CA PRO A 122 8.84 -3.51 1.33
C PRO A 122 8.85 -2.53 0.15
N GLY A 123 7.74 -1.81 -0.05
CA GLY A 123 7.63 -0.84 -1.15
C GLY A 123 6.21 -0.39 -1.44
N GLY A 124 6.07 0.55 -2.38
CA GLY A 124 4.77 0.96 -2.89
C GLY A 124 4.22 -0.05 -3.90
N ILE A 125 2.90 -0.28 -3.87
CA ILE A 125 2.17 -1.14 -4.84
C ILE A 125 2.57 -0.77 -6.27
N SER A 126 2.75 0.53 -6.50
CA SER A 126 3.03 1.06 -7.81
C SER A 126 4.41 0.68 -8.34
N GLY A 127 5.47 1.02 -7.58
CA GLY A 127 6.83 0.71 -7.99
C GLY A 127 7.07 -0.78 -8.15
N MET A 128 6.59 -1.59 -7.20
CA MET A 128 6.84 -3.04 -7.23
C MET A 128 6.08 -3.75 -8.35
N SER A 129 4.84 -3.34 -8.64
CA SER A 129 4.10 -3.91 -9.77
C SER A 129 4.66 -3.51 -11.13
N LEU A 130 5.28 -2.32 -11.23
CA LEU A 130 5.96 -1.90 -12.45
C LEU A 130 7.20 -2.75 -12.70
N VAL A 131 8.03 -2.97 -11.68
CA VAL A 131 9.17 -3.89 -11.77
C VAL A 131 8.69 -5.30 -12.11
N GLY A 132 7.63 -5.79 -11.45
CA GLY A 132 7.04 -7.10 -11.77
C GLY A 132 6.50 -7.20 -13.20
N ALA A 133 6.07 -6.10 -13.81
CA ALA A 133 5.59 -6.09 -15.19
C ALA A 133 6.72 -6.36 -16.19
N GLU A 134 7.97 -6.00 -15.88
CA GLU A 134 9.15 -6.36 -16.69
C GLU A 134 9.36 -7.88 -16.76
N PHE A 135 8.87 -8.61 -15.75
CA PHE A 135 8.89 -10.07 -15.69
C PHE A 135 7.55 -10.72 -16.03
N GLY A 136 6.57 -9.95 -16.53
CA GLY A 136 5.24 -10.46 -16.88
C GLY A 136 4.32 -10.79 -15.69
N VAL A 137 4.70 -10.43 -14.47
CA VAL A 137 3.99 -10.78 -13.23
C VAL A 137 3.45 -9.58 -12.44
N GLY A 138 3.44 -8.40 -13.04
CA GLY A 138 3.09 -7.13 -12.39
C GLY A 138 1.70 -7.15 -11.71
N ALA A 139 0.71 -7.79 -12.32
CA ALA A 139 -0.63 -7.92 -11.75
C ALA A 139 -0.64 -8.75 -10.46
N ALA A 140 0.11 -9.87 -10.41
CA ALA A 140 0.22 -10.69 -9.22
C ALA A 140 0.94 -9.94 -8.07
N VAL A 141 2.01 -9.21 -8.41
CA VAL A 141 2.74 -8.38 -7.44
C VAL A 141 1.84 -7.26 -6.89
N ALA A 142 1.07 -6.58 -7.75
CA ALA A 142 0.11 -5.56 -7.34
C ALA A 142 -0.95 -6.13 -6.38
N ALA A 143 -1.47 -7.32 -6.67
CA ALA A 143 -2.46 -7.98 -5.81
C ALA A 143 -1.89 -8.32 -4.42
N LEU A 144 -0.69 -8.90 -4.35
CA LEU A 144 -0.02 -9.18 -3.06
C LEU A 144 0.20 -7.90 -2.24
N HIS A 145 0.63 -6.83 -2.90
CA HIS A 145 0.83 -5.53 -2.27
C HIS A 145 -0.48 -4.86 -1.82
N ALA A 146 -1.57 -5.03 -2.56
CA ALA A 146 -2.90 -4.55 -2.16
C ALA A 146 -3.40 -5.27 -0.91
N VAL A 147 -3.31 -6.61 -0.88
CA VAL A 147 -3.63 -7.41 0.30
C VAL A 147 -2.79 -6.96 1.50
N ARG A 148 -1.45 -6.85 1.32
CA ARG A 148 -0.55 -6.39 2.36
C ARG A 148 -0.94 -5.02 2.90
N LEU A 149 -1.25 -4.06 2.04
CA LEU A 149 -1.60 -2.71 2.45
C LEU A 149 -2.91 -2.70 3.26
N ILE A 150 -3.93 -3.42 2.80
CA ILE A 150 -5.19 -3.56 3.55
C ILE A 150 -4.93 -4.21 4.92
N THR A 151 -4.18 -5.33 4.96
CA THR A 151 -3.87 -6.03 6.21
C THR A 151 -3.08 -5.15 7.18
N VAL A 152 -2.03 -4.46 6.73
CA VAL A 152 -1.21 -3.59 7.59
C VAL A 152 -2.05 -2.44 8.14
N LEU A 153 -2.87 -1.80 7.32
CA LEU A 153 -3.72 -0.68 7.75
C LEU A 153 -4.77 -1.08 8.79
N LEU A 154 -5.29 -2.32 8.73
CA LEU A 154 -6.28 -2.81 9.69
C LEU A 154 -5.63 -3.40 10.96
N VAL A 155 -4.56 -4.17 10.79
CA VAL A 155 -3.94 -4.94 11.88
C VAL A 155 -2.99 -4.09 12.72
N LEU A 156 -2.17 -3.25 12.09
CA LEU A 156 -1.12 -2.52 12.82
C LEU A 156 -1.69 -1.59 13.91
N PRO A 157 -2.75 -0.78 13.68
CA PRO A 157 -3.33 0.04 14.73
C PRO A 157 -3.90 -0.79 15.90
N LEU A 158 -4.49 -1.95 15.59
CA LEU A 158 -5.01 -2.87 16.60
C LEU A 158 -3.87 -3.45 17.46
N VAL A 159 -2.79 -3.90 16.81
CA VAL A 159 -1.60 -4.40 17.51
C VAL A 159 -0.98 -3.32 18.39
N VAL A 160 -0.84 -2.09 17.89
CA VAL A 160 -0.34 -0.96 18.68
C VAL A 160 -1.19 -0.73 19.92
N LYS A 161 -2.52 -0.71 19.78
CA LYS A 161 -3.44 -0.52 20.92
C LYS A 161 -3.35 -1.64 21.97
N LEU A 162 -3.09 -2.88 21.54
CA LEU A 162 -2.99 -4.04 22.42
C LEU A 162 -1.63 -4.14 23.11
N VAL A 163 -0.54 -3.85 22.40
CA VAL A 163 0.83 -3.97 22.89
C VAL A 163 1.26 -2.75 23.70
N LEU A 164 0.76 -1.57 23.35
CA LEU A 164 0.91 -0.32 24.11
C LEU A 164 -0.43 0.02 24.76
N PRO A 165 -0.90 -0.75 25.78
CA PRO A 165 -2.12 -0.41 26.50
C PRO A 165 -1.94 1.02 27.03
N ALA A 166 -2.93 1.89 26.78
CA ALA A 166 -2.89 3.33 26.97
C ALA A 166 -2.30 3.76 28.33
N GLY A 167 -0.97 3.81 28.43
CA GLY A 167 -0.20 4.33 29.54
C GLY A 167 0.07 5.81 29.28
N GLY A 168 -0.96 6.62 29.51
CA GLY A 168 -0.96 8.08 29.68
C GLY A 168 0.10 8.90 28.96
N HIS A 169 -0.25 9.47 27.79
CA HIS A 169 0.13 10.83 27.39
C HIS A 169 -1.04 11.39 26.58
N GLY A 170 -2.02 11.99 27.28
CA GLY A 170 -2.89 12.99 26.65
C GLY A 170 -2.05 14.22 26.26
N PRO A 171 -2.50 15.03 25.30
CA PRO A 171 -1.75 16.21 24.86
C PRO A 171 -1.56 17.18 26.04
N SER A 172 -0.31 17.39 26.44
CA SER A 172 0.09 18.49 27.32
C SER A 172 0.65 19.62 26.47
N GLY A 173 -0.14 20.67 26.27
CA GLY A 173 0.26 21.93 25.63
C GLY A 173 -0.32 22.13 24.24
#